data_AF-A0A0T7A767-F1
#
_entry.id   AF-A0A0T7A767-F1
#
_cell.length_a   1.000
_cell.length_b   1.000
_cell.length_c   1.000
_cell.angle_alpha   90.00
_cell.angle_beta   90.00
_cell.angle_gamma   90.00
#
_symmetry.space_group_name_H-M   'P 1'
#
loop_
_entity.id
_entity.type
_entity.pdbx_description
1 polymer ?
#
loop_
_entity_poly.entity_id
_entity_poly.type
_entity_poly.pdbx_seq_one_letter_code
_entity_poly.pdbx_strand_id
1 'polypeptide(L)'
;MFSFQHAQNTAPKPHHEGAFQRVSVNLAGRLMLANRDEYDCTAVDMSPGDVLLSSPARPRAGERIIAYIDHVGRLEGTVSRIADDAFVIQLNATERKREKLAAQLTWIANKHELGLPEDRRHDRLAPRKTSTELTLDTGEKFPCRIIDLSLSGAAVDIENRPPIGTPVLLGNMKGKIVRHFQEGCAIEFSGVQSREALTEFL
;
A
#
# COMPACT_ATOMS: atom_id res chain seq x y z
N MET A 1 -20.58 43.28 -39.70
CA MET A 1 -21.27 43.14 -38.40
C MET A 1 -20.81 41.84 -37.78
N PHE A 2 -20.05 41.91 -36.70
CA PHE A 2 -19.57 40.75 -35.96
C PHE A 2 -20.73 40.14 -35.18
N SER A 3 -20.95 38.83 -35.31
CA SER A 3 -21.84 38.07 -34.42
C SER A 3 -21.07 36.87 -33.91
N PHE A 4 -20.54 37.04 -32.71
CA PHE A 4 -19.94 35.98 -31.90
C PHE A 4 -21.06 35.10 -31.37
N GLN A 5 -21.08 33.83 -31.76
CA GLN A 5 -21.96 32.84 -31.18
C GLN A 5 -21.26 32.22 -29.97
N HIS A 6 -21.83 32.46 -28.78
CA HIS A 6 -21.35 31.99 -27.49
C HIS A 6 -21.16 30.47 -27.49
N ALA A 7 -19.93 30.03 -27.20
CA ALA A 7 -19.64 28.66 -26.81
C ALA A 7 -20.36 28.35 -25.49
N GLN A 8 -21.16 27.28 -25.50
CA GLN A 8 -21.87 26.80 -24.32
C GLN A 8 -20.84 26.37 -23.26
N ASN A 9 -20.85 27.09 -22.15
CA ASN A 9 -20.01 26.84 -20.99
C ASN A 9 -20.52 25.56 -20.31
N THR A 10 -19.83 24.44 -20.51
CA THR A 10 -20.11 23.17 -19.84
C THR A 10 -19.72 23.31 -18.36
N ALA A 11 -20.68 23.67 -17.52
CA ALA A 11 -20.52 23.62 -16.08
C ALA A 11 -20.12 22.19 -15.65
N PRO A 12 -19.13 22.02 -14.75
CA PRO A 12 -18.77 20.71 -14.25
C PRO A 12 -19.96 20.13 -13.48
N LYS A 13 -20.48 18.99 -13.96
CA LYS A 13 -21.55 18.24 -13.29
C LYS A 13 -21.10 17.90 -11.85
N PRO A 14 -21.95 18.09 -10.83
CA PRO A 14 -21.67 17.61 -9.49
C PRO A 14 -21.54 16.09 -9.55
N HIS A 15 -20.36 15.58 -9.22
CA HIS A 15 -20.09 14.16 -9.21
C HIS A 15 -20.79 13.54 -8.01
N HIS A 16 -21.80 12.70 -8.25
CA HIS A 16 -22.54 11.99 -7.22
C HIS A 16 -21.59 11.16 -6.35
N GLU A 17 -21.65 11.37 -5.03
CA GLU A 17 -21.05 10.51 -4.01
C GLU A 17 -21.63 9.08 -4.20
N GLY A 18 -20.85 8.16 -4.78
CA GLY A 18 -21.24 6.75 -4.92
C GLY A 18 -20.93 6.08 -6.26
N ALA A 19 -20.38 6.78 -7.26
CA ALA A 19 -20.16 6.20 -8.59
C ALA A 19 -18.92 5.30 -8.70
N PHE A 20 -18.00 5.33 -7.73
CA PHE A 20 -16.75 4.58 -7.78
C PHE A 20 -16.60 3.63 -6.60
N GLN A 21 -16.22 2.39 -6.88
CA GLN A 21 -15.85 1.40 -5.86
C GLN A 21 -14.63 1.94 -5.10
N ARG A 22 -14.78 2.12 -3.78
CA ARG A 22 -13.68 2.52 -2.90
C ARG A 22 -12.77 1.32 -2.68
N VAL A 23 -11.47 1.58 -2.64
CA VAL A 23 -10.43 0.59 -2.35
C VAL A 23 -9.76 0.98 -1.04
N SER A 24 -9.69 0.04 -0.09
CA SER A 24 -8.90 0.20 1.12
C SER A 24 -7.42 0.05 0.77
N VAL A 25 -6.59 1.05 1.08
CA VAL A 25 -5.19 1.11 0.63
C VAL A 25 -4.16 1.28 1.75
N ASN A 26 -4.55 1.85 2.91
CA ASN A 26 -3.66 2.13 4.06
C ASN A 26 -2.26 2.66 3.66
N LEU A 27 -2.21 3.73 2.87
CA LEU A 27 -0.95 4.29 2.36
C LEU A 27 -0.52 5.50 3.20
N ALA A 28 0.72 5.49 3.69
CA ALA A 28 1.28 6.63 4.39
C ALA A 28 1.53 7.79 3.43
N GLY A 29 1.58 9.00 3.99
CA GLY A 29 1.87 10.20 3.22
C GLY A 29 1.98 11.44 4.08
N ARG A 30 2.18 12.58 3.44
CA ARG A 30 2.15 13.90 4.07
C ARG A 30 1.14 14.79 3.39
N LEU A 31 0.43 15.58 4.17
CA LEU A 31 -0.47 16.59 3.67
C LEU A 31 -0.02 17.98 4.05
N MET A 32 -0.39 18.95 3.23
CA MET A 32 -0.17 20.36 3.44
C MET A 32 -1.52 21.08 3.33
N LEU A 33 -1.88 21.78 4.40
CA LEU A 33 -3.10 22.59 4.50
C LEU A 33 -2.97 23.90 3.70
N ALA A 34 -4.05 24.66 3.57
CA ALA A 34 -4.03 25.92 2.83
C ALA A 34 -3.12 26.98 3.49
N ASN A 35 -2.93 26.89 4.81
CA ASN A 35 -2.01 27.71 5.58
C ASN A 35 -0.53 27.28 5.45
N ARG A 36 -0.23 26.24 4.66
CA ARG A 36 1.08 25.62 4.45
C ARG A 36 1.61 24.79 5.63
N ASP A 37 0.78 24.52 6.63
CA ASP A 37 1.17 23.60 7.70
C ASP A 37 1.17 22.17 7.16
N GLU A 38 2.22 21.43 7.50
CA GLU A 38 2.42 20.04 7.08
C GLU A 38 2.08 19.07 8.22
N TYR A 39 1.40 17.99 7.86
CA TYR A 39 1.06 16.91 8.78
C TYR A 39 1.29 15.56 8.13
N ASP A 40 1.73 14.58 8.94
CA ASP A 40 1.69 13.18 8.53
C ASP A 40 0.24 12.72 8.39
N CYS A 41 -0.01 11.84 7.42
CA CYS A 41 -1.33 11.32 7.15
C CYS A 41 -1.28 9.89 6.61
N THR A 42 -2.42 9.22 6.67
CA THR A 42 -2.62 7.90 6.05
C THR A 42 -3.87 7.94 5.19
N ALA A 43 -3.75 7.60 3.92
CA ALA A 43 -4.88 7.34 3.04
C ALA A 43 -5.47 5.97 3.39
N VAL A 44 -6.66 5.96 3.96
CA VAL A 44 -7.36 4.75 4.43
C VAL A 44 -8.11 4.13 3.26
N ASP A 45 -9.01 4.90 2.65
CA ASP A 45 -9.81 4.49 1.50
C ASP A 45 -9.66 5.49 0.36
N MET A 46 -9.61 4.98 -0.86
CA MET A 46 -9.44 5.79 -2.06
C MET A 46 -10.41 5.39 -3.17
N SER A 47 -10.87 6.39 -3.91
CA SER A 47 -11.51 6.23 -5.21
C SER A 47 -10.84 7.17 -6.22
N PRO A 48 -11.14 7.03 -7.53
CA PRO A 48 -10.71 8.02 -8.52
C PRO A 48 -11.23 9.44 -8.27
N GLY A 49 -12.27 9.60 -7.43
CA GLY A 49 -12.93 10.87 -7.16
C GLY A 49 -12.64 11.46 -5.78
N ASP A 50 -12.29 10.65 -4.78
CA ASP A 50 -12.11 11.09 -3.41
C ASP A 50 -11.14 10.22 -2.61
N VAL A 51 -10.71 10.73 -1.45
CA VAL A 51 -9.80 10.03 -0.53
C VAL A 51 -10.21 10.28 0.91
N LEU A 52 -10.26 9.22 1.70
CA LEU A 52 -10.36 9.29 3.16
C LEU A 52 -8.95 9.33 3.74
N LEU A 53 -8.61 10.44 4.39
CA LEU A 53 -7.33 10.65 5.05
C LEU A 53 -7.53 10.58 6.57
N SER A 54 -6.68 9.83 7.26
CA SER A 54 -6.51 9.91 8.72
C SER A 54 -5.29 10.79 9.02
N SER A 55 -5.47 11.80 9.87
CA SER A 55 -4.40 12.74 10.25
C SER A 55 -4.81 13.54 11.50
N PRO A 56 -3.86 13.96 12.35
CA PRO A 56 -4.12 14.92 13.42
C PRO A 56 -4.50 16.32 12.91
N ALA A 57 -4.32 16.60 11.61
CA ALA A 57 -4.73 17.85 11.00
C ALA A 57 -6.23 18.11 11.20
N ARG A 58 -6.61 19.36 11.45
CA ARG A 58 -8.00 19.81 11.62
C ARG A 58 -8.38 20.83 10.53
N PRO A 59 -8.50 20.39 9.26
CA PRO A 59 -8.86 21.30 8.18
C PRO A 59 -10.33 21.71 8.25
N ARG A 60 -10.70 22.78 7.54
CA ARG A 60 -12.10 23.23 7.42
C ARG A 60 -12.78 22.63 6.19
N ALA A 61 -14.10 22.50 6.24
CA ALA A 61 -14.88 22.09 5.08
C ALA A 61 -14.71 23.13 3.96
N GLY A 62 -14.50 22.67 2.73
CA GLY A 62 -14.18 23.53 1.59
C GLY A 62 -12.71 23.97 1.50
N GLU A 63 -11.85 23.58 2.45
CA GLU A 63 -10.42 23.91 2.40
C GLU A 63 -9.68 23.08 1.36
N ARG A 64 -8.74 23.71 0.64
CA ARG A 64 -7.88 23.02 -0.33
C ARG A 64 -6.68 22.41 0.37
N ILE A 65 -6.41 21.15 0.08
CA ILE A 65 -5.30 20.38 0.63
C ILE A 65 -4.51 19.75 -0.51
N ILE A 66 -3.20 19.67 -0.31
CA ILE A 66 -2.28 18.92 -1.15
C ILE A 66 -1.75 17.76 -0.31
N ALA A 67 -1.79 16.53 -0.84
CA ALA A 67 -1.24 15.36 -0.16
C ALA A 67 -0.24 14.63 -1.08
N TYR A 68 0.88 14.21 -0.53
CA TYR A 68 1.84 13.29 -1.15
C TYR A 68 1.64 11.93 -0.51
N ILE A 69 1.01 11.01 -1.24
CA ILE A 69 0.72 9.66 -0.77
C ILE A 69 1.72 8.69 -1.39
N ASP A 70 2.30 7.81 -0.58
CA ASP A 70 3.28 6.83 -1.04
C ASP A 70 2.68 5.95 -2.15
N HIS A 71 3.49 5.66 -3.17
CA HIS A 71 3.13 4.87 -4.37
C HIS A 71 2.03 5.46 -5.28
N VAL A 72 1.25 6.44 -4.82
CA VAL A 72 0.26 7.17 -5.62
C VAL A 72 0.81 8.49 -6.15
N GLY A 73 1.54 9.22 -5.30
CA GLY A 73 2.10 10.54 -5.59
C GLY A 73 1.22 11.70 -5.14
N ARG A 74 1.37 12.85 -5.80
CA ARG A 74 0.71 14.11 -5.42
C ARG A 74 -0.78 14.09 -5.76
N LEU A 75 -1.61 14.17 -4.73
CA LEU A 75 -3.05 14.39 -4.77
C LEU A 75 -3.36 15.83 -4.37
N GLU A 76 -4.41 16.36 -4.98
CA GLU A 76 -4.91 17.69 -4.67
C GLU A 76 -6.42 17.59 -4.58
N GLY A 77 -6.99 18.19 -3.54
CA GLY A 77 -8.42 18.09 -3.31
C GLY A 77 -8.97 19.15 -2.37
N THR A 78 -10.29 19.10 -2.23
CA THR A 78 -11.05 19.99 -1.36
C THR A 78 -11.73 19.16 -0.29
N VAL A 79 -11.65 19.56 0.98
CA VAL A 79 -12.31 18.85 2.08
C VAL A 79 -13.82 18.90 1.89
N SER A 80 -14.44 17.73 1.77
CA SER A 80 -15.90 17.60 1.67
C SER A 80 -16.54 17.22 3.01
N ARG A 81 -15.84 16.42 3.83
CA ARG A 81 -16.35 15.92 5.11
C ARG A 81 -15.25 15.83 6.14
N ILE A 82 -15.57 16.15 7.40
CA ILE A 82 -14.64 16.10 8.53
C ILE A 82 -15.22 15.14 9.57
N ALA A 83 -14.34 14.35 10.19
CA ALA A 83 -14.57 13.55 11.39
C ALA A 83 -13.42 13.82 12.38
N ASP A 84 -13.48 13.22 13.57
CA ASP A 84 -12.59 13.59 14.68
C ASP A 84 -11.10 13.40 14.37
N ASP A 85 -10.69 12.28 13.75
CA ASP A 85 -9.28 12.00 13.38
C ASP A 85 -9.11 11.63 11.89
N ALA A 86 -10.12 11.92 11.08
CA ALA A 86 -10.11 11.65 9.65
C ALA A 86 -10.99 12.64 8.89
N PHE A 87 -10.72 12.83 7.61
CA PHE A 87 -11.53 13.66 6.73
C PHE A 87 -11.47 13.17 5.30
N VAL A 88 -12.50 13.51 4.53
CA VAL A 88 -12.60 13.16 3.12
C VAL A 88 -12.27 14.37 2.27
N ILE A 89 -11.41 14.18 1.27
CA ILE A 89 -11.15 15.16 0.22
C ILE A 89 -11.75 14.68 -1.10
N GLN A 90 -12.40 15.59 -1.84
CA GLN A 90 -12.73 15.39 -3.24
C GLN A 90 -11.53 15.79 -4.10
N LEU A 91 -11.11 14.90 -5.00
CA LEU A 91 -9.92 15.09 -5.82
C LEU A 91 -10.17 16.09 -6.96
N ASN A 92 -9.41 17.17 -6.95
CA ASN A 92 -9.34 18.15 -8.02
C ASN A 92 -8.31 17.67 -9.04
N ALA A 93 -8.73 16.76 -9.92
CA ALA A 93 -7.87 16.14 -10.93
C ALA A 93 -8.47 16.27 -12.34
N THR A 94 -7.61 16.23 -13.37
CA THR A 94 -8.08 16.06 -14.76
C THR A 94 -8.56 14.64 -15.00
N GLU A 95 -9.35 14.41 -16.04
CA GLU A 95 -9.85 13.07 -16.41
C GLU A 95 -8.70 12.06 -16.58
N ARG A 96 -7.67 12.41 -17.35
CA ARG A 96 -6.45 11.60 -17.50
C ARG A 96 -5.79 11.23 -16.16
N LYS A 97 -5.78 12.14 -15.19
CA LYS A 97 -5.19 11.87 -13.87
C LYS A 97 -6.08 10.95 -13.04
N ARG A 98 -7.41 11.09 -13.14
CA ARG A 98 -8.38 10.17 -12.52
C ARG A 98 -8.29 8.77 -13.11
N GLU A 99 -8.15 8.64 -14.43
CA GLU A 99 -7.99 7.34 -15.10
C GLU A 99 -6.70 6.64 -14.65
N LYS A 100 -5.58 7.37 -14.56
CA LYS A 100 -4.34 6.82 -14.02
C LYS A 100 -4.51 6.34 -12.56
N LEU A 101 -5.18 7.14 -11.73
CA LEU A 101 -5.47 6.77 -10.36
C LEU A 101 -6.39 5.54 -10.29
N ALA A 102 -7.41 5.47 -11.14
CA ALA A 102 -8.29 4.31 -11.24
C ALA A 102 -7.51 3.04 -11.59
N ALA A 103 -6.62 3.09 -12.58
CA ALA A 103 -5.77 1.96 -12.94
C ALA A 103 -4.86 1.51 -11.78
N GLN A 104 -4.29 2.46 -11.02
CA GLN A 104 -3.50 2.17 -9.83
C GLN A 104 -4.35 1.53 -8.72
N LEU A 105 -5.54 2.05 -8.47
CA LEU A 105 -6.47 1.53 -7.47
C LEU A 105 -7.00 0.14 -7.86
N THR A 106 -7.29 -0.11 -9.14
CA THR A 106 -7.63 -1.44 -9.64
C THR A 106 -6.49 -2.42 -9.40
N TRP A 107 -5.24 -2.02 -9.60
CA TRP A 107 -4.09 -2.87 -9.28
C TRP A 107 -3.97 -3.15 -7.77
N ILE A 108 -4.18 -2.13 -6.93
CA ILE A 108 -4.16 -2.27 -5.46
C ILE A 108 -5.30 -3.16 -4.96
N ALA A 109 -6.51 -3.00 -5.52
CA ALA A 109 -7.69 -3.80 -5.20
C ALA A 109 -7.51 -5.26 -5.64
N ASN A 110 -7.02 -5.49 -6.86
CA ASN A 110 -6.80 -6.84 -7.38
C ASN A 110 -5.62 -7.54 -6.70
N LYS A 111 -4.62 -6.78 -6.22
CA LYS A 111 -3.59 -7.32 -5.33
C LYS A 111 -4.19 -7.85 -4.02
N HIS A 112 -5.31 -7.28 -3.58
CA HIS A 112 -6.06 -7.70 -2.40
C HIS A 112 -7.05 -8.85 -2.70
N GLU A 113 -7.64 -8.92 -3.90
CA GLU A 113 -8.61 -9.97 -4.28
C GLU A 113 -7.98 -11.27 -4.80
N LEU A 114 -6.72 -11.28 -5.26
CA LEU A 114 -6.01 -12.50 -5.70
C LEU A 114 -5.41 -13.33 -4.54
N GLY A 115 -5.87 -13.15 -3.31
CA GLY A 115 -5.55 -14.04 -2.20
C GLY A 115 -4.13 -13.87 -1.65
N LEU A 116 -3.77 -12.65 -1.26
CA LEU A 116 -2.67 -12.43 -0.31
C LEU A 116 -3.27 -11.96 1.02
N PRO A 117 -3.22 -12.77 2.10
CA PRO A 117 -3.60 -12.33 3.43
C PRO A 117 -2.48 -11.43 3.98
N GLU A 118 -2.44 -10.18 3.51
CA GLU A 118 -1.54 -9.15 4.03
C GLU A 118 -2.25 -7.81 4.05
N ASP A 119 -2.85 -7.48 5.19
CA ASP A 119 -2.66 -6.12 5.70
C ASP A 119 -2.65 -6.09 7.24
N ARG A 120 -1.42 -6.11 7.75
CA ARG A 120 -0.88 -5.21 8.78
C ARG A 120 -1.58 -5.20 10.14
N ARG A 121 -0.91 -5.77 11.14
CA ARG A 121 -0.64 -5.11 12.44
C ARG A 121 0.29 -5.94 13.32
N HIS A 122 1.60 -5.73 13.20
CA HIS A 122 2.46 -5.15 14.26
C HIS A 122 3.95 -5.47 14.08
N ASP A 123 4.73 -4.45 14.45
CA ASP A 123 6.16 -4.44 14.79
C ASP A 123 7.19 -4.77 13.72
N ARG A 124 7.65 -3.69 13.07
CA ARG A 124 8.98 -3.60 12.47
C ARG A 124 10.03 -3.91 13.54
N LEU A 125 10.64 -5.08 13.49
CA LEU A 125 11.86 -5.39 14.23
C LEU A 125 12.95 -5.71 13.22
N ALA A 126 13.99 -4.88 13.17
CA ALA A 126 15.15 -5.10 12.32
C ALA A 126 16.03 -6.20 12.96
N PRO A 127 16.18 -7.38 12.33
CA PRO A 127 16.90 -8.52 12.92
C PRO A 127 18.40 -8.24 13.06
N ARG A 128 18.98 -8.50 14.25
CA ARG A 128 20.43 -8.30 14.53
C ARG A 128 21.33 -9.38 13.94
N LYS A 129 20.78 -10.52 13.50
CA LYS A 129 21.49 -11.57 12.74
C LYS A 129 20.76 -11.84 11.43
N THR A 130 21.29 -11.29 10.35
CA THR A 130 20.65 -11.41 9.03
C THR A 130 21.06 -12.66 8.26
N SER A 131 22.11 -13.38 8.65
CA SER A 131 22.61 -14.59 7.95
C SER A 131 22.03 -15.87 8.56
N THR A 132 21.38 -16.69 7.74
CA THR A 132 20.76 -17.96 8.13
C THR A 132 20.89 -19.02 7.02
N GLU A 133 20.38 -20.23 7.25
CA GLU A 133 20.36 -21.33 6.29
C GLU A 133 18.92 -21.65 5.87
N LEU A 134 18.70 -21.75 4.56
CA LEU A 134 17.48 -22.31 3.98
C LEU A 134 17.71 -23.80 3.70
N THR A 135 16.94 -24.67 4.34
CA THR A 135 17.02 -26.12 4.13
C THR A 135 15.89 -26.58 3.20
N LEU A 136 16.21 -27.31 2.14
CA LEU A 136 15.24 -27.94 1.25
C LEU A 136 14.74 -29.27 1.84
N ASP A 137 13.64 -29.80 1.31
CA ASP A 137 13.14 -31.14 1.65
C ASP A 137 14.13 -32.27 1.31
N THR A 138 15.00 -32.05 0.33
CA THR A 138 16.12 -32.92 -0.03
C THR A 138 17.20 -32.98 1.07
N GLY A 139 17.14 -32.09 2.06
CA GLY A 139 18.14 -31.94 3.12
C GLY A 139 19.30 -31.02 2.75
N GLU A 140 19.34 -30.50 1.52
CA GLU A 140 20.33 -29.53 1.07
C GLU A 140 20.13 -28.19 1.79
N LYS A 141 21.24 -27.56 2.19
CA LYS A 141 21.24 -26.29 2.91
C LYS A 141 21.93 -25.21 2.11
N PHE A 142 21.29 -24.06 2.01
CA PHE A 142 21.80 -22.90 1.31
C PHE A 142 21.97 -21.73 2.28
N PRO A 143 23.14 -21.09 2.32
CA PRO A 143 23.29 -19.84 3.06
C PRO A 143 22.40 -18.77 2.40
N CYS A 144 21.67 -18.03 3.22
CA CYS A 144 20.80 -16.97 2.77
C CYS A 144 20.76 -15.83 3.79
N ARG A 145 20.36 -14.64 3.34
CA ARG A 145 20.19 -13.48 4.21
C ARG A 145 18.72 -13.09 4.29
N ILE A 146 18.17 -13.00 5.50
CA ILE A 146 16.79 -12.54 5.70
C ILE A 146 16.72 -11.05 5.35
N ILE A 147 15.92 -10.72 4.34
CA ILE A 147 15.61 -9.34 3.92
C ILE A 147 14.40 -8.83 4.70
N ASP A 148 13.38 -9.68 4.85
CA ASP A 148 12.14 -9.35 5.54
C ASP A 148 11.55 -10.61 6.19
N LEU A 149 10.91 -10.46 7.34
CA LEU A 149 10.38 -11.57 8.12
C LEU A 149 9.06 -11.18 8.78
N SER A 150 8.04 -12.00 8.61
CA SER A 150 6.72 -11.84 9.21
C SER A 150 6.26 -13.15 9.86
N LEU A 151 5.08 -13.14 10.52
CA LEU A 151 4.50 -14.35 11.10
C LEU A 151 4.05 -15.38 10.04
N SER A 152 3.79 -14.93 8.81
CA SER A 152 3.26 -15.75 7.72
C SER A 152 4.27 -16.04 6.62
N GLY A 153 5.42 -15.37 6.59
CA GLY A 153 6.43 -15.60 5.57
C GLY A 153 7.75 -14.88 5.79
N ALA A 154 8.65 -15.06 4.84
CA ALA A 154 9.96 -14.41 4.82
C ALA A 154 10.40 -14.08 3.39
N ALA A 155 11.15 -13.00 3.23
CA ALA A 155 11.92 -12.73 2.03
C ALA A 155 13.40 -12.98 2.33
N VAL A 156 14.04 -13.83 1.54
CA VAL A 156 15.45 -14.17 1.72
C VAL A 156 16.24 -13.88 0.44
N ASP A 157 17.40 -13.29 0.62
CA ASP A 157 18.47 -13.11 -0.35
C ASP A 157 19.23 -14.44 -0.46
N ILE A 158 19.25 -15.04 -1.64
CA ILE A 158 19.87 -16.35 -1.87
C ILE A 158 20.36 -16.42 -3.31
N GLU A 159 21.61 -16.88 -3.50
CA GLU A 159 22.22 -16.99 -4.82
C GLU A 159 21.51 -18.06 -5.67
N ASN A 160 21.29 -19.23 -5.09
CA ASN A 160 20.65 -20.34 -5.79
C ASN A 160 19.16 -20.43 -5.43
N ARG A 161 18.30 -19.88 -6.31
CA ARG A 161 16.85 -19.78 -6.07
C ARG A 161 16.16 -21.12 -6.31
N PRO A 162 15.60 -21.78 -5.28
CA PRO A 162 14.85 -23.02 -5.48
C PRO A 162 13.57 -22.74 -6.29
N PRO A 163 13.05 -23.71 -7.06
CA PRO A 163 11.82 -23.55 -7.81
C PRO A 163 10.63 -23.07 -6.96
N ILE A 164 9.69 -22.36 -7.59
CA ILE A 164 8.43 -21.99 -6.94
C ILE A 164 7.65 -23.27 -6.61
N GLY A 165 7.09 -23.34 -5.41
CA GLY A 165 6.40 -24.50 -4.86
C GLY A 165 7.31 -25.43 -4.05
N THR A 166 8.64 -25.26 -4.11
CA THR A 166 9.56 -26.09 -3.34
C THR A 166 9.33 -25.88 -1.84
N PRO A 167 9.09 -26.97 -1.07
CA PRO A 167 9.01 -26.90 0.38
C PRO A 167 10.38 -26.64 0.99
N VAL A 168 10.42 -25.72 1.95
CA VAL A 168 11.66 -25.24 2.57
C VAL A 168 11.50 -25.07 4.08
N LEU A 169 12.62 -25.06 4.78
CA LEU A 169 12.72 -24.79 6.20
C LEU A 169 13.69 -23.61 6.41
N LEU A 170 13.21 -22.54 7.02
CA LEU A 170 14.02 -21.38 7.42
C LEU A 170 14.21 -21.44 8.94
N GLY A 171 15.39 -21.88 9.39
CA GLY A 171 15.60 -22.24 10.80
C GLY A 171 14.70 -23.39 11.23
N ASN A 172 13.70 -23.11 12.07
CA ASN A 172 12.69 -24.07 12.51
C ASN A 172 11.32 -23.87 11.81
N MET A 173 11.19 -22.86 10.94
CA MET A 173 9.93 -22.47 10.31
C MET A 173 9.75 -23.18 8.97
N LYS A 174 8.70 -23.99 8.86
CA LYS A 174 8.35 -24.71 7.62
C LYS A 174 7.59 -23.78 6.68
N GLY A 175 7.92 -23.82 5.40
CA GLY A 175 7.25 -23.05 4.36
C GLY A 175 7.47 -23.60 2.96
N LYS A 176 7.13 -22.78 1.95
CA LYS A 176 7.35 -23.08 0.54
C LYS A 176 7.71 -21.81 -0.22
N ILE A 177 8.45 -21.95 -1.33
CA ILE A 177 8.74 -20.82 -2.22
C ILE A 177 7.47 -20.41 -2.95
N VAL A 178 7.08 -19.14 -2.88
CA VAL A 178 5.87 -18.63 -3.55
C VAL A 178 6.17 -17.67 -4.70
N ARG A 179 7.35 -17.04 -4.71
CA ARG A 179 7.82 -16.19 -5.81
C ARG A 179 9.33 -15.96 -5.76
N HIS A 180 9.89 -15.54 -6.89
CA HIS A 180 11.25 -15.02 -6.98
C HIS A 180 11.24 -13.51 -7.14
N PHE A 181 12.35 -12.88 -6.76
CA PHE A 181 12.63 -11.47 -7.04
C PHE A 181 14.12 -11.30 -7.37
N GLN A 182 14.52 -10.08 -7.73
CA GLN A 182 15.83 -9.79 -8.31
C GLN A 182 17.01 -10.29 -7.47
N GLU A 183 16.87 -10.30 -6.15
CA GLU A 183 17.92 -10.66 -5.18
C GLU A 183 17.65 -12.00 -4.47
N GLY A 184 16.51 -12.67 -4.67
CA GLY A 184 16.19 -13.85 -3.87
C GLY A 184 14.81 -14.47 -4.08
N CYS A 185 14.26 -15.06 -3.02
CA CYS A 185 12.97 -15.73 -3.05
C CYS A 185 12.10 -15.40 -1.83
N ALA A 186 10.78 -15.47 -2.02
CA ALA A 186 9.81 -15.31 -0.94
C ALA A 186 9.28 -16.68 -0.51
N ILE A 187 9.18 -16.85 0.80
CA ILE A 187 8.74 -18.06 1.49
C ILE A 187 7.40 -17.75 2.16
N GLU A 188 6.40 -18.60 1.92
CA GLU A 188 5.16 -18.63 2.69
C GLU A 188 5.26 -19.76 3.71
N PHE A 189 5.03 -19.46 5.00
CA PHE A 189 5.06 -20.47 6.05
C PHE A 189 3.79 -21.33 6.01
N SER A 190 3.93 -22.63 6.32
CA SER A 190 2.82 -23.59 6.29
C SER A 190 1.80 -23.39 7.43
N GLY A 191 2.13 -22.55 8.40
CA GLY A 191 1.21 -22.04 9.42
C GLY A 191 1.73 -20.70 9.95
N VAL A 192 0.84 -19.91 10.55
CA VAL A 192 1.21 -18.66 11.22
C VAL A 192 2.14 -19.00 12.39
N GLN A 193 3.38 -18.49 12.33
CA GLN A 193 4.40 -18.73 13.34
C GLN A 193 4.11 -17.88 14.59
N SER A 194 4.50 -18.38 15.77
CA SER A 194 4.38 -17.60 17.01
C SER A 194 5.55 -16.61 17.13
N ARG A 195 5.37 -15.55 17.93
CA ARG A 195 6.39 -14.49 18.09
C ARG A 195 7.69 -15.03 18.69
N GLU A 196 7.59 -16.08 19.51
CA GLU A 196 8.72 -16.79 20.11
C GLU A 196 9.59 -17.47 19.05
N ALA A 197 8.99 -18.05 18.00
CA ALA A 197 9.72 -18.68 16.90
C ALA A 197 10.52 -17.68 16.05
N LEU A 198 10.04 -16.43 15.99
CA LEU A 198 10.74 -15.34 15.30
C LEU A 198 11.86 -14.73 16.15
N THR A 199 11.82 -14.90 17.48
CA THR A 199 12.77 -14.27 18.41
C THR A 199 14.21 -14.74 18.19
N GLU A 200 14.41 -15.93 17.64
CA GLU A 200 15.74 -16.44 17.25
C GLU A 200 16.42 -15.57 16.17
N PHE A 201 15.62 -14.87 15.37
CA PHE A 201 16.09 -14.00 14.28
C PHE A 201 16.07 -12.51 14.64
N LEU A 202 15.44 -12.12 15.75
CA LEU A 202 15.30 -10.73 16.21
C LEU A 202 16.49 -10.29 17.08
#